data_AF-A0A819YKD4-F1
#
_entry.id   AF-A0A819YKD4-F1
#
_cell.length_a   1.000
_cell.length_b   1.000
_cell.length_c   1.000
_cell.angle_alpha   90.00
_cell.angle_beta   90.00
_cell.angle_gamma   90.00
#
_symmetry.space_group_name_H-M   'P 1'
#
loop_
_entity.id
_entity.type
_entity.pdbx_description
1 polymer ?
#
loop_
_entity_poly.entity_id
_entity_poly.type
_entity_poly.pdbx_seq_one_letter_code
_entity_poly.pdbx_strand_id
1 'polypeptide(L)'
;MADILLIEGFYDGSHRSLIDLLHRVLSPRSMLITLPGNKWPWRARCSSLILSDLIPNNENSFKYLFSSSIVNLSELISLRVDLLSAKKIIYFHENDLAYPKQNEQQEKRDFQYGYNQILTALVADICLFNSLYNLNTFLDKLGPFLNRIPSPKPNTQQIRQKIANKSKVFYYPLDKPTLSIQINTEKTGPLCIVWPHRWEHDKDPETFFSVILELYETYSLEFKLIILGQSYGEQPSIFSEVLSRLPSNYIRHWGFIESKSDYEKLLREGDVVVSTALHEFFGVAMLEACRAGCIPIVPDRLAYTELYPNEQHRYRTKTQLFNKLKEYCQKPDNLRNKITKQDTFQFEWDNNELIRHQYLELFQHESLNSNVAT
;
A
#
# COMPACT_ATOMS: atom_id res chain seq x y z
N MET A 1 29.95 -10.61 6.95
CA MET A 1 29.00 -10.31 8.05
C MET A 1 27.92 -9.40 7.50
N ALA A 2 26.69 -9.53 8.00
CA ALA A 2 25.59 -8.66 7.59
C ALA A 2 25.88 -7.22 8.03
N ASP A 3 25.85 -6.28 7.08
CA ASP A 3 26.05 -4.85 7.31
C ASP A 3 24.75 -4.04 7.11
N ILE A 4 23.65 -4.70 6.75
CA ILE A 4 22.33 -4.10 6.56
C ILE A 4 21.36 -4.72 7.58
N LEU A 5 20.74 -3.88 8.41
CA LEU A 5 19.67 -4.26 9.32
C LEU A 5 18.32 -3.90 8.71
N LEU A 6 17.50 -4.91 8.43
CA LEU A 6 16.13 -4.77 7.94
C LEU A 6 15.18 -5.06 9.12
N ILE A 7 14.31 -4.11 9.43
CA ILE A 7 13.37 -4.23 10.54
C ILE A 7 11.94 -4.00 10.05
N GLU A 8 11.00 -4.83 10.49
CA GLU A 8 9.58 -4.59 10.26
C GLU A 8 8.77 -4.78 11.54
N GLY A 9 8.15 -3.68 12.00
CA GLY A 9 7.29 -3.67 13.19
C GLY A 9 5.92 -4.29 12.95
N PHE A 10 5.49 -4.44 11.70
CA PHE A 10 4.22 -5.04 11.32
C PHE A 10 4.41 -5.99 10.12
N TYR A 11 4.85 -7.22 10.40
CA TYR A 11 5.17 -8.19 9.37
C TYR A 11 3.91 -8.93 8.87
N ASP A 12 3.15 -8.26 8.01
CA ASP A 12 2.01 -8.82 7.27
C ASP A 12 1.79 -8.06 5.95
N GLY A 13 1.00 -8.63 5.03
CA GLY A 13 0.59 -7.99 3.78
C GLY A 13 1.74 -7.38 2.95
N SER A 14 1.59 -6.11 2.58
CA SER A 14 2.57 -5.36 1.78
C SER A 14 3.86 -5.06 2.53
N HIS A 15 3.83 -4.91 3.86
CA HIS A 15 5.03 -4.72 4.68
C HIS A 15 5.93 -5.94 4.61
N ARG A 16 5.35 -7.12 4.88
CA ARG A 16 6.03 -8.41 4.75
C ARG A 16 6.59 -8.60 3.34
N SER A 17 5.76 -8.36 2.33
CA SER A 17 6.15 -8.59 0.94
C SER A 17 7.33 -7.71 0.51
N LEU A 18 7.36 -6.44 0.91
CA LEU A 18 8.50 -5.55 0.62
C LEU A 18 9.76 -5.99 1.36
N ILE A 19 9.66 -6.25 2.66
CA ILE A 19 10.85 -6.56 3.46
C ILE A 19 11.44 -7.93 3.09
N ASP A 20 10.60 -8.91 2.72
CA ASP A 20 11.03 -10.21 2.22
C ASP A 20 11.76 -10.08 0.88
N LEU A 21 11.22 -9.25 -0.03
CA LEU A 21 11.87 -8.94 -1.30
C LEU A 21 13.27 -8.35 -1.06
N LEU A 22 13.37 -7.31 -0.23
CA LEU A 22 14.65 -6.66 0.08
C LEU A 22 15.62 -7.61 0.77
N HIS A 23 15.16 -8.41 1.73
CA HIS A 23 16.01 -9.38 2.41
C HIS A 23 16.57 -10.41 1.42
N ARG A 24 15.72 -10.93 0.54
CA ARG A 24 16.11 -11.89 -0.49
C ARG A 24 17.16 -11.33 -1.44
N VAL A 25 16.98 -10.10 -1.92
CA VAL A 25 17.91 -9.50 -2.90
C VAL A 25 19.20 -8.95 -2.30
N LEU A 26 19.18 -8.60 -1.00
CA LEU A 26 20.35 -8.09 -0.28
C LEU A 26 21.13 -9.18 0.47
N SER A 27 20.63 -10.42 0.50
CA SER A 27 21.34 -11.54 1.15
C SER A 27 22.69 -11.82 0.46
N PRO A 28 23.77 -12.13 1.21
CA PRO A 28 23.83 -12.35 2.66
C PRO A 28 24.17 -11.09 3.48
N ARG A 29 24.11 -9.88 2.88
CA ARG A 29 24.43 -8.61 3.57
C ARG A 29 23.35 -8.17 4.56
N SER A 30 22.13 -8.65 4.41
CA SER A 30 20.99 -8.26 5.24
C SER A 30 20.70 -9.23 6.38
N MET A 31 20.35 -8.66 7.54
CA MET A 31 19.72 -9.35 8.67
C MET A 31 18.30 -8.83 8.82
N LEU A 32 17.32 -9.73 8.91
CA LEU A 32 15.90 -9.39 9.02
C LEU A 32 15.38 -9.67 10.43
N ILE A 33 14.76 -8.66 11.06
CA ILE A 33 14.11 -8.77 12.37
C ILE A 33 12.69 -8.22 12.27
N THR A 34 11.71 -9.02 12.68
CA THR A 34 10.31 -8.74 12.41
C THR A 34 9.44 -8.96 13.64
N LEU A 35 8.36 -8.19 13.75
CA LEU A 35 7.28 -8.44 14.69
C LEU A 35 6.01 -8.87 13.95
N PRO A 36 5.19 -9.80 14.50
CA PRO A 36 3.96 -10.24 13.85
C PRO A 36 3.02 -9.08 13.50
N GLY A 37 2.47 -9.06 12.28
CA GLY A 37 1.54 -8.04 11.80
C GLY A 37 0.12 -8.15 12.38
N ASN A 38 0.02 -8.24 13.69
CA ASN A 38 -1.24 -8.16 14.42
C ASN A 38 -1.21 -7.00 15.40
N LYS A 39 -2.40 -6.53 15.83
CA LYS A 39 -2.55 -5.48 16.84
C LYS A 39 -1.70 -4.24 16.51
N TRP A 40 -1.86 -3.70 15.30
CA TRP A 40 -1.09 -2.54 14.81
C TRP A 40 -0.99 -1.35 15.82
N PRO A 41 -2.00 -1.02 16.65
CA PRO A 41 -1.88 0.02 17.68
C PRO A 41 -0.73 -0.21 18.65
N TRP A 42 -0.47 -1.47 18.99
CA TRP A 42 0.62 -1.87 19.88
C TRP A 42 1.96 -1.90 19.14
N ARG A 43 1.97 -2.25 17.84
CA ARG A 43 3.18 -2.16 17.02
C ARG A 43 3.66 -0.72 16.89
N ALA A 44 2.76 0.22 16.64
CA ALA A 44 3.10 1.64 16.52
C ALA A 44 3.60 2.28 17.83
N ARG A 45 3.28 1.71 19.01
CA ARG A 45 3.69 2.22 20.32
C ARG A 45 4.87 1.52 20.95
N CYS A 46 5.03 0.22 20.73
CA CYS A 46 5.93 -0.61 21.52
C CYS A 46 6.93 -1.40 20.68
N SER A 47 6.86 -1.33 19.34
CA SER A 47 7.76 -2.11 18.48
C SER A 47 9.22 -1.79 18.78
N SER A 48 9.58 -0.52 18.97
CA SER A 48 10.96 -0.10 19.22
C SER A 48 11.57 -0.73 20.47
N LEU A 49 10.81 -0.87 21.55
CA LEU A 49 11.24 -1.55 22.78
C LEU A 49 11.46 -3.05 22.55
N ILE A 50 10.53 -3.72 21.87
CA ILE A 50 10.66 -5.16 21.62
C ILE A 50 11.84 -5.41 20.67
N LEU A 51 11.98 -4.58 19.64
CA LEU A 51 13.04 -4.69 18.65
C LEU A 51 14.42 -4.42 19.27
N SER A 52 14.55 -3.50 20.23
CA SER A 52 15.85 -3.25 20.88
C SER A 52 16.41 -4.50 21.56
N ASP A 53 15.54 -5.34 22.13
CA ASP A 53 15.91 -6.61 22.78
C ASP A 53 16.22 -7.71 21.76
N LEU A 54 15.51 -7.72 20.63
CA LEU A 54 15.66 -8.76 19.59
C LEU A 54 16.85 -8.52 18.66
N ILE A 55 17.23 -7.26 18.43
CA ILE A 55 18.39 -6.92 17.62
C ILE A 55 19.65 -7.40 18.36
N PRO A 56 20.51 -8.23 17.75
CA PRO A 56 21.71 -8.66 18.43
C PRO A 56 22.63 -7.46 18.69
N ASN A 57 23.33 -7.49 19.83
CA ASN A 57 24.44 -6.59 20.07
C ASN A 57 25.56 -6.97 19.11
N ASN A 58 25.87 -6.08 18.18
CA ASN A 58 26.93 -6.28 17.21
C ASN A 58 27.66 -4.94 17.08
N GLU A 59 28.75 -4.77 17.82
CA GLU A 59 29.44 -3.49 17.93
C GLU A 59 29.79 -2.94 16.53
N ASN A 60 29.06 -1.89 16.12
CA ASN A 60 29.24 -1.12 14.90
C ASN A 60 29.24 -1.92 13.57
N SER A 61 28.55 -3.06 13.49
CA SER A 61 28.53 -3.84 12.24
C SER A 61 27.55 -3.29 11.19
N PHE A 62 26.44 -2.69 11.63
CA PHE A 62 25.39 -2.24 10.73
C PHE A 62 25.70 -0.86 10.18
N LYS A 63 25.89 -0.80 8.87
CA LYS A 63 26.08 0.44 8.11
C LYS A 63 24.77 1.04 7.64
N TYR A 64 23.73 0.22 7.54
CA TYR A 64 22.40 0.63 7.07
C TYR A 64 21.33 0.04 7.99
N LEU A 65 20.29 0.84 8.26
CA LEU A 65 19.06 0.42 8.90
C LEU A 65 17.91 0.78 7.99
N PHE A 66 17.10 -0.21 7.61
CA PHE A 66 15.86 0.00 6.87
C PHE A 66 14.66 -0.43 7.73
N SER A 67 13.62 0.39 7.78
CA SER A 67 12.36 0.04 8.45
C SER A 67 11.15 0.70 7.80
N SER A 68 9.96 0.14 8.01
CA SER A 68 8.71 0.88 7.78
C SER A 68 8.51 1.98 8.81
N SER A 69 7.62 2.94 8.49
CA SER A 69 7.22 4.04 9.38
C SER A 69 6.39 3.63 10.60
N ILE A 70 6.04 2.34 10.74
CA ILE A 70 5.37 1.81 11.93
C ILE A 70 6.30 1.83 13.15
N VAL A 71 7.60 1.60 12.94
CA VAL A 71 8.59 1.59 14.03
C VAL A 71 8.90 3.03 14.42
N ASN A 72 8.77 3.36 15.71
CA ASN A 72 9.22 4.65 16.21
C ASN A 72 10.77 4.67 16.26
N LEU A 73 11.40 5.12 15.17
CA LEU A 73 12.85 5.11 15.06
C LEU A 73 13.53 5.96 16.13
N SER A 74 12.89 7.02 16.61
CA SER A 74 13.46 7.88 17.66
C SER A 74 13.68 7.14 18.98
N GLU A 75 12.73 6.29 19.37
CA GLU A 75 12.86 5.42 20.54
C GLU A 75 13.89 4.33 20.31
N LEU A 76 13.85 3.67 19.15
CA LEU A 76 14.75 2.56 18.86
C LEU A 76 16.22 3.01 18.93
N ILE A 77 16.56 4.12 18.28
CA ILE A 77 17.92 4.67 18.28
C ILE A 77 18.35 5.13 19.68
N SER A 78 17.41 5.62 20.50
CA SER A 78 17.70 5.98 21.89
C SER A 78 18.03 4.77 22.77
N LEU A 79 17.39 3.62 22.51
CA LEU A 79 17.64 2.35 23.20
C LEU A 79 18.87 1.60 22.64
N ARG A 80 19.20 1.85 21.37
CA ARG A 80 20.28 1.19 20.63
C ARG A 80 21.24 2.20 20.04
N VAL A 81 22.03 2.81 20.93
CA VAL A 81 23.02 3.83 20.57
C VAL A 81 24.09 3.32 19.61
N ASP A 82 24.33 2.01 19.57
CA ASP A 82 25.21 1.36 18.60
C ASP A 82 24.69 1.45 17.15
N LEU A 83 23.39 1.72 16.95
CA LEU A 83 22.78 1.93 15.64
C LEU A 83 22.84 3.40 15.18
N LEU A 84 23.35 4.33 16.00
CA LEU A 84 23.42 5.76 15.67
C LEU A 84 24.21 6.05 14.38
N SER A 85 25.26 5.27 14.13
CA SER A 85 26.16 5.45 12.99
C SER A 85 25.61 4.86 11.67
N ALA A 86 24.60 3.99 11.75
CA ALA A 86 23.97 3.41 10.56
C ALA A 86 23.23 4.49 9.77
N LYS A 87 23.21 4.39 8.43
CA LYS A 87 22.33 5.19 7.57
C LYS A 87 20.88 4.69 7.72
N LYS A 88 19.99 5.50 8.28
CA LYS A 88 18.60 5.16 8.57
C LYS A 88 17.70 5.52 7.38
N ILE A 89 17.09 4.51 6.78
CA ILE A 89 16.19 4.62 5.63
C ILE A 89 14.80 4.17 6.09
N ILE A 90 13.81 5.04 6.01
CA ILE A 90 12.44 4.72 6.42
C ILE A 90 11.52 4.70 5.22
N TYR A 91 10.67 3.66 5.12
CA TYR A 91 9.66 3.52 4.09
C TYR A 91 8.25 3.73 4.63
N PHE A 92 7.52 4.69 4.05
CA PHE A 92 6.15 5.03 4.40
C PHE A 92 5.18 4.27 3.50
N HIS A 93 4.64 3.17 4.02
CA HIS A 93 3.50 2.45 3.43
C HIS A 93 2.20 3.25 3.64
N GLU A 94 2.06 3.83 4.83
CA GLU A 94 0.91 4.63 5.25
C GLU A 94 1.32 5.91 5.98
N ASN A 95 0.38 6.84 6.05
CA ASN A 95 0.55 8.13 6.67
C ASN A 95 -0.59 8.41 7.66
N ASP A 96 -0.27 8.39 8.94
CA ASP A 96 -1.22 8.57 10.04
C ASP A 96 -1.75 10.00 10.17
N LEU A 97 -1.18 10.97 9.44
CA LEU A 97 -1.64 12.35 9.38
C LEU A 97 -2.77 12.57 8.35
N ALA A 98 -2.96 11.65 7.39
CA ALA A 98 -3.83 11.86 6.23
C ALA A 98 -5.09 10.96 6.18
N TYR A 99 -5.38 10.18 7.22
CA TYR A 99 -6.61 9.38 7.28
C TYR A 99 -7.87 10.25 7.33
N PRO A 100 -8.94 9.89 6.58
CA PRO A 100 -10.17 10.69 6.50
C PRO A 100 -10.90 10.76 7.85
N LYS A 101 -11.40 11.96 8.19
CA LYS A 101 -12.24 12.26 9.36
C LYS A 101 -13.70 11.90 9.06
N GLN A 102 -14.10 10.65 9.17
CA GLN A 102 -15.46 10.24 8.88
C GLN A 102 -16.38 10.19 10.11
N ASN A 103 -15.91 9.83 11.31
CA ASN A 103 -16.82 9.63 12.47
C ASN A 103 -16.29 10.23 13.79
N GLU A 104 -17.19 10.51 14.75
CA GLU A 104 -16.89 10.97 16.12
C GLU A 104 -15.88 10.07 16.86
N GLN A 105 -15.81 8.78 16.54
CA GLN A 105 -14.82 7.86 17.09
C GLN A 105 -13.37 8.22 16.70
N GLN A 106 -13.14 8.99 15.63
CA GLN A 106 -11.80 9.41 15.21
C GLN A 106 -11.31 10.67 15.92
N GLU A 107 -12.15 11.39 16.67
CA GLU A 107 -11.64 12.34 17.68
C GLU A 107 -10.79 11.61 18.74
N LYS A 108 -10.97 10.28 18.88
CA LYS A 108 -10.14 9.40 19.72
C LYS A 108 -8.93 8.80 18.99
N ARG A 109 -8.65 9.12 17.72
CA ARG A 109 -7.45 8.59 17.04
C ARG A 109 -6.22 9.17 17.72
N ASP A 110 -5.37 8.28 18.19
CA ASP A 110 -4.26 8.64 19.05
C ASP A 110 -3.31 9.61 18.32
N PHE A 111 -3.10 10.79 18.92
CA PHE A 111 -2.11 11.77 18.47
C PHE A 111 -0.72 11.13 18.38
N GLN A 112 -0.44 10.12 19.21
CA GLN A 112 0.83 9.43 19.25
C GLN A 112 1.25 8.83 17.90
N TYR A 113 0.34 8.30 17.08
CA TYR A 113 0.75 7.60 15.85
C TYR A 113 1.36 8.55 14.81
N GLY A 114 0.64 9.62 14.47
CA GLY A 114 1.16 10.64 13.56
C GLY A 114 2.39 11.34 14.16
N TYR A 115 2.44 11.51 15.49
CA TYR A 115 3.59 12.07 16.17
C TYR A 115 4.83 11.16 16.06
N ASN A 116 4.67 9.85 16.26
CA ASN A 116 5.73 8.84 16.09
C ASN A 116 6.26 8.83 14.66
N GLN A 117 5.39 8.94 13.65
CA GLN A 117 5.81 9.03 12.25
C GLN A 117 6.61 10.32 11.96
N ILE A 118 6.23 11.46 12.54
CA ILE A 118 6.99 12.71 12.42
C ILE A 118 8.37 12.60 13.08
N LEU A 119 8.45 12.05 14.30
CA LEU A 119 9.73 11.86 14.99
C LEU A 119 10.63 10.87 14.23
N THR A 120 10.05 9.79 13.73
CA THR A 120 10.74 8.82 12.87
C THR A 120 11.29 9.49 11.62
N ALA A 121 10.48 10.29 10.93
CA ALA A 121 10.92 11.06 9.77
C ALA A 121 12.04 12.03 10.12
N LEU A 122 12.00 12.68 11.29
CA LEU A 122 13.05 13.61 11.74
C LEU A 122 14.38 12.92 12.05
N VAL A 123 14.37 11.70 12.57
CA VAL A 123 15.58 10.91 12.91
C VAL A 123 16.18 10.20 11.69
N ALA A 124 15.36 9.82 10.71
CA ALA A 124 15.82 9.14 9.49
C ALA A 124 16.81 9.98 8.67
N ASP A 125 17.72 9.35 7.94
CA ASP A 125 18.57 10.04 6.95
C ASP A 125 17.86 10.15 5.59
N ILE A 126 17.02 9.17 5.26
CA ILE A 126 16.20 9.15 4.05
C ILE A 126 14.77 8.72 4.41
N CYS A 127 13.77 9.45 3.93
CA CYS A 127 12.36 9.08 4.00
C CYS A 127 11.88 8.70 2.59
N LEU A 128 11.38 7.49 2.42
CA LEU A 128 10.85 6.97 1.16
C LEU A 128 9.33 6.89 1.26
N PHE A 129 8.62 7.46 0.31
CA PHE A 129 7.16 7.41 0.24
C PHE A 129 6.73 6.59 -0.97
N ASN A 130 5.70 5.75 -0.79
CA ASN A 130 5.20 4.88 -1.85
C ASN A 130 4.51 5.61 -3.02
N SER A 131 4.14 6.88 -2.87
CA SER A 131 3.50 7.72 -3.90
C SER A 131 3.77 9.20 -3.69
N LEU A 132 3.60 10.02 -4.73
CA LEU A 132 3.60 11.49 -4.57
C LEU A 132 2.42 11.93 -3.71
N TYR A 133 1.26 11.27 -3.86
CA TYR A 133 0.10 11.50 -3.01
C TYR A 133 0.44 11.32 -1.52
N ASN A 134 1.09 10.22 -1.13
CA ASN A 134 1.46 9.97 0.25
C ASN A 134 2.46 11.02 0.78
N LEU A 135 3.51 11.32 0.00
CA LEU A 135 4.49 12.36 0.34
C LEU A 135 3.84 13.74 0.56
N ASN A 136 3.07 14.21 -0.43
CA ASN A 136 2.47 15.54 -0.39
C ASN A 136 1.47 15.65 0.76
N THR A 137 0.60 14.64 0.92
CA THR A 137 -0.36 14.64 2.03
C THR A 137 0.33 14.59 3.40
N PHE A 138 1.46 13.91 3.55
CA PHE A 138 2.24 13.91 4.79
C PHE A 138 2.76 15.31 5.11
N LEU A 139 3.43 15.95 4.15
CA LEU A 139 4.04 17.28 4.32
C LEU A 139 2.98 18.38 4.52
N ASP A 140 1.83 18.28 3.87
CA ASP A 140 0.77 19.27 3.97
C ASP A 140 -0.02 19.15 5.28
N LYS A 141 -0.19 17.93 5.81
CA LYS A 141 -0.89 17.68 7.07
C LYS A 141 -0.01 17.88 8.31
N LEU A 142 1.31 17.94 8.16
CA LEU A 142 2.26 18.11 9.25
C LEU A 142 2.00 19.37 10.09
N GLY A 143 1.84 20.53 9.46
CA GLY A 143 1.59 21.80 10.15
C GLY A 143 0.29 21.79 10.95
N PRO A 144 -0.87 21.52 10.32
CA PRO A 144 -2.15 21.36 11.02
C PRO A 144 -2.10 20.32 12.15
N PHE A 145 -1.39 19.22 11.96
CA PHE A 145 -1.23 18.18 12.98
C PHE A 145 -0.45 18.69 14.20
N LEU A 146 0.75 19.24 14.00
CA LEU A 146 1.58 19.75 15.09
C LEU A 146 0.97 20.98 15.79
N ASN A 147 0.12 21.75 15.11
CA ASN A 147 -0.59 22.88 15.70
C ASN A 147 -1.60 22.48 16.80
N ARG A 148 -1.91 21.18 16.93
CA ARG A 148 -2.68 20.60 18.05
C ARG A 148 -1.86 20.54 19.35
N ILE A 149 -0.54 20.61 19.28
CA ILE A 149 0.34 20.65 20.47
C ILE A 149 0.07 21.97 21.22
N PRO A 150 -0.16 21.93 22.54
CA PRO A 150 -0.30 23.12 23.37
C PRO A 150 0.96 24.00 23.35
N SER A 151 0.83 25.27 23.71
CA SER A 151 1.98 26.18 23.79
C SER A 151 2.99 25.72 24.86
N PRO A 152 4.32 25.87 24.63
CA PRO A 152 4.94 26.46 23.43
C PRO A 152 4.93 25.53 22.22
N LYS A 153 4.64 26.08 21.03
CA LYS A 153 4.52 25.30 19.80
C LYS A 153 5.88 25.08 19.12
N PRO A 154 6.09 23.92 18.46
CA PRO A 154 7.28 23.70 17.66
C PRO A 154 7.25 24.55 16.37
N ASN A 155 8.43 24.81 15.79
CA ASN A 155 8.54 25.45 14.49
C ASN A 155 8.15 24.45 13.37
N THR A 156 6.87 24.45 13.02
CA THR A 156 6.30 23.52 12.04
C THR A 156 6.89 23.68 10.64
N GLN A 157 7.22 24.90 10.23
CA GLN A 157 7.84 25.17 8.93
C GLN A 157 9.25 24.57 8.85
N GLN A 158 10.05 24.75 9.90
CA GLN A 158 11.39 24.17 9.96
C GLN A 158 11.35 22.64 9.98
N ILE A 159 10.42 22.05 10.74
CA ILE A 159 10.22 20.59 10.76
C ILE A 159 9.82 20.08 9.36
N ARG A 160 8.85 20.73 8.70
CA ARG A 160 8.44 20.39 7.34
C ARG A 160 9.62 20.41 6.38
N GLN A 161 10.43 21.47 6.42
CA GLN A 161 11.59 21.61 5.53
C GLN A 161 12.64 20.52 5.79
N LYS A 162 12.93 20.22 7.06
CA LYS A 162 13.87 19.15 7.43
C LYS A 162 13.46 17.79 6.89
N ILE A 163 12.17 17.45 6.97
CA ILE A 163 11.66 16.17 6.45
C ILE A 163 11.63 16.20 4.92
N ALA A 164 11.14 17.28 4.31
CA ALA A 164 11.06 17.40 2.85
C ALA A 164 12.43 17.23 2.17
N ASN A 165 13.50 17.82 2.72
CA ASN A 165 14.86 17.75 2.14
C ASN A 165 15.43 16.34 2.01
N LYS A 166 14.93 15.38 2.79
CA LYS A 166 15.37 13.98 2.78
C LYS A 166 14.29 13.01 2.30
N SER A 167 13.17 13.54 1.81
CA SER A 167 12.05 12.73 1.35
C SER A 167 12.15 12.47 -0.15
N LYS A 168 11.89 11.23 -0.57
CA LYS A 168 11.87 10.79 -1.97
C LYS A 168 10.66 9.88 -2.21
N VAL A 169 10.16 9.84 -3.44
CA VAL A 169 9.12 8.88 -3.83
C VAL A 169 9.78 7.65 -4.43
N PHE A 170 9.54 6.51 -3.80
CA PHE A 170 9.95 5.18 -4.25
C PHE A 170 8.68 4.33 -4.33
N TYR A 171 8.19 4.11 -5.55
CA TYR A 171 7.02 3.27 -5.76
C TYR A 171 7.22 1.89 -5.15
N TYR A 172 6.13 1.29 -4.70
CA TYR A 172 6.17 -0.03 -4.13
C TYR A 172 6.49 -1.06 -5.24
N PRO A 173 7.54 -1.89 -5.08
CA PRO A 173 7.92 -2.88 -6.06
C PRO A 173 7.01 -4.11 -5.97
N LEU A 174 6.38 -4.45 -7.08
CA LEU A 174 5.66 -5.71 -7.25
C LEU A 174 6.66 -6.83 -7.46
N ASP A 175 6.70 -7.76 -6.51
CA ASP A 175 7.47 -8.99 -6.63
C ASP A 175 6.93 -9.88 -7.76
N LYS A 176 7.75 -10.82 -8.23
CA LYS A 176 7.40 -11.79 -9.27
C LYS A 176 6.06 -12.47 -8.96
N PRO A 177 5.15 -12.59 -9.96
CA PRO A 177 3.96 -13.41 -9.77
C PRO A 177 4.36 -14.86 -9.54
N THR A 178 3.65 -15.54 -8.65
CA THR A 178 3.86 -16.96 -8.32
C THR A 178 3.58 -17.83 -9.53
N LEU A 179 2.54 -17.47 -10.28
CA LEU A 179 2.17 -18.14 -11.51
C LEU A 179 2.81 -17.43 -12.72
N SER A 180 3.41 -18.21 -13.62
CA SER A 180 3.88 -17.67 -14.90
C SER A 180 2.76 -16.95 -15.65
N ILE A 181 3.10 -15.88 -16.34
CA ILE A 181 2.21 -15.13 -17.24
C ILE A 181 1.92 -16.02 -18.47
N GLN A 182 1.17 -17.10 -18.29
CA GLN A 182 0.51 -17.79 -19.39
C GLN A 182 -0.79 -17.04 -19.65
N ILE A 183 -0.71 -16.06 -20.53
CA ILE A 183 -1.86 -15.39 -21.12
C ILE A 183 -2.35 -16.35 -22.18
N ASN A 184 -3.47 -17.03 -21.95
CA ASN A 184 -4.45 -17.46 -22.97
C ASN A 184 -5.38 -18.53 -22.41
N THR A 185 -6.28 -18.11 -21.52
CA THR A 185 -7.61 -18.70 -21.53
C THR A 185 -8.53 -17.62 -22.06
N GLU A 186 -9.09 -17.78 -23.26
CA GLU A 186 -10.11 -16.88 -23.77
C GLU A 186 -11.24 -16.82 -22.73
N LYS A 187 -11.51 -15.62 -22.20
CA LYS A 187 -12.58 -15.42 -21.24
C LYS A 187 -13.90 -15.38 -22.00
N THR A 188 -14.84 -16.22 -21.60
CA THR A 188 -16.17 -16.31 -22.21
C THR A 188 -17.26 -16.12 -21.16
N GLY A 189 -18.44 -15.70 -21.60
CA GLY A 189 -19.59 -15.52 -20.72
C GLY A 189 -19.65 -14.14 -20.05
N PRO A 190 -20.42 -14.00 -18.95
CA PRO A 190 -20.70 -12.71 -18.34
C PRO A 190 -19.44 -12.03 -17.77
N LEU A 191 -19.51 -10.73 -17.56
CA LEU A 191 -18.39 -9.93 -17.04
C LEU A 191 -17.99 -10.39 -15.64
N CYS A 192 -16.69 -10.61 -15.39
CA CYS A 192 -16.17 -10.89 -14.06
C CYS A 192 -15.61 -9.61 -13.40
N ILE A 193 -16.25 -9.16 -12.32
CA ILE A 193 -15.90 -7.94 -11.57
C ILE A 193 -15.18 -8.33 -10.28
N VAL A 194 -13.99 -7.78 -10.09
CA VAL A 194 -13.12 -8.02 -8.93
C VAL A 194 -13.12 -6.80 -8.01
N TRP A 195 -13.31 -7.02 -6.71
CA TRP A 195 -13.10 -6.01 -5.66
C TRP A 195 -12.08 -6.55 -4.64
N PRO A 196 -10.80 -6.16 -4.74
CA PRO A 196 -9.72 -6.77 -3.96
C PRO A 196 -9.29 -5.94 -2.75
N HIS A 197 -10.23 -5.59 -1.89
CA HIS A 197 -9.99 -4.69 -0.76
C HIS A 197 -10.32 -5.36 0.56
N ARG A 198 -9.67 -4.92 1.64
CA ARG A 198 -10.07 -5.29 3.01
C ARG A 198 -11.52 -4.85 3.26
N TRP A 199 -12.23 -5.60 4.09
CA TRP A 199 -13.65 -5.35 4.38
C TRP A 199 -13.79 -4.24 5.42
N GLU A 200 -13.35 -3.05 5.05
CA GLU A 200 -13.23 -1.87 5.92
C GLU A 200 -13.95 -0.66 5.29
N HIS A 201 -14.43 0.26 6.13
CA HIS A 201 -15.21 1.42 5.69
C HIS A 201 -14.44 2.38 4.78
N ASP A 202 -13.13 2.54 4.97
CA ASP A 202 -12.29 3.41 4.14
C ASP A 202 -12.16 2.92 2.69
N LYS A 203 -12.53 1.66 2.43
CA LYS A 203 -12.59 1.07 1.08
C LYS A 203 -13.93 1.29 0.39
N ASP A 204 -14.91 1.88 1.08
CA ASP A 204 -16.24 2.24 0.59
C ASP A 204 -16.97 1.08 -0.11
N PRO A 205 -17.20 -0.05 0.60
CA PRO A 205 -17.98 -1.15 0.04
C PRO A 205 -19.43 -0.75 -0.24
N GLU A 206 -19.97 0.25 0.46
CA GLU A 206 -21.32 0.79 0.25
C GLU A 206 -21.53 1.33 -1.17
N THR A 207 -20.62 2.20 -1.64
CA THR A 207 -20.67 2.69 -3.02
C THR A 207 -20.53 1.56 -4.02
N PHE A 208 -19.61 0.62 -3.80
CA PHE A 208 -19.39 -0.51 -4.71
C PHE A 208 -20.64 -1.39 -4.82
N PHE A 209 -21.12 -1.90 -3.70
CA PHE A 209 -22.24 -2.83 -3.68
C PHE A 209 -23.57 -2.20 -4.07
N SER A 210 -23.79 -0.91 -3.77
CA SER A 210 -25.00 -0.24 -4.26
C SER A 210 -25.02 -0.11 -5.79
N VAL A 211 -23.86 0.01 -6.46
CA VAL A 211 -23.77 -0.08 -7.93
C VAL A 211 -24.04 -1.51 -8.41
N ILE A 212 -23.47 -2.51 -7.74
CA ILE A 212 -23.67 -3.92 -8.10
C ILE A 212 -25.16 -4.32 -8.00
N LEU A 213 -25.82 -3.94 -6.91
CA LEU A 213 -27.24 -4.20 -6.71
C LEU A 213 -28.10 -3.48 -7.76
N GLU A 214 -27.75 -2.24 -8.12
CA GLU A 214 -28.45 -1.51 -9.18
C GLU A 214 -28.31 -2.21 -10.55
N LEU A 215 -27.13 -2.73 -10.90
CA LEU A 215 -26.92 -3.49 -12.14
C LEU A 215 -27.78 -4.76 -12.20
N TYR A 216 -27.97 -5.43 -11.05
CA TYR A 216 -28.76 -6.64 -10.93
C TYR A 216 -30.27 -6.35 -10.87
N GLU A 217 -30.73 -5.61 -9.88
CA GLU A 217 -32.16 -5.47 -9.55
C GLU A 217 -32.90 -4.56 -10.54
N THR A 218 -32.25 -3.48 -11.00
CA THR A 218 -32.89 -2.50 -11.89
C THR A 218 -32.72 -2.86 -13.35
N TYR A 219 -31.57 -3.41 -13.73
CA TYR A 219 -31.21 -3.65 -15.14
C TYR A 219 -31.11 -5.12 -15.53
N SER A 220 -31.22 -6.05 -14.58
CA SER A 220 -31.19 -7.50 -14.83
C SER A 220 -29.98 -7.95 -15.64
N LEU A 221 -28.83 -7.32 -15.42
CA LEU A 221 -27.58 -7.66 -16.12
C LEU A 221 -26.93 -8.88 -15.50
N GLU A 222 -26.27 -9.70 -16.33
CA GLU A 222 -25.48 -10.84 -15.87
C GLU A 222 -24.02 -10.45 -15.64
N PHE A 223 -23.46 -10.85 -14.51
CA PHE A 223 -22.05 -10.68 -14.15
C PHE A 223 -21.64 -11.71 -13.09
N LYS A 224 -20.34 -11.81 -12.82
CA LYS A 224 -19.77 -12.60 -11.73
C LYS A 224 -18.95 -11.71 -10.81
N LEU A 225 -19.06 -11.92 -9.50
CA LEU A 225 -18.30 -11.18 -8.48
C LEU A 225 -17.18 -12.03 -7.90
N ILE A 226 -16.00 -11.44 -7.84
CA ILE A 226 -14.89 -11.93 -7.03
C ILE A 226 -14.64 -10.86 -5.95
N ILE A 227 -15.17 -11.09 -4.76
CA ILE A 227 -14.96 -10.23 -3.59
C ILE A 227 -13.85 -10.84 -2.77
N LEU A 228 -12.69 -10.20 -2.77
CA LEU A 228 -11.49 -10.63 -2.05
C LEU A 228 -11.26 -9.75 -0.83
N GLY A 229 -10.33 -10.17 0.01
CA GLY A 229 -9.85 -9.38 1.15
C GLY A 229 -10.17 -10.01 2.50
N GLN A 230 -9.31 -9.70 3.47
CA GLN A 230 -9.48 -10.13 4.85
C GLN A 230 -10.49 -9.20 5.56
N SER A 231 -11.24 -9.79 6.48
CA SER A 231 -12.07 -9.07 7.45
C SER A 231 -11.40 -9.12 8.82
N TYR A 232 -11.32 -7.98 9.50
CA TYR A 232 -10.77 -7.87 10.85
C TYR A 232 -11.84 -7.27 11.77
N GLY A 233 -12.37 -8.08 12.69
CA GLY A 233 -13.36 -7.60 13.65
C GLY A 233 -14.75 -7.40 13.02
N GLU A 234 -15.34 -6.21 13.25
CA GLU A 234 -16.68 -5.87 12.78
C GLU A 234 -16.65 -5.42 11.30
N GLN A 235 -17.39 -6.12 10.45
CA GLN A 235 -17.48 -5.85 9.01
C GLN A 235 -18.68 -4.95 8.69
N PRO A 236 -18.61 -4.09 7.67
CA PRO A 236 -19.77 -3.34 7.19
C PRO A 236 -20.96 -4.26 6.86
N SER A 237 -22.17 -3.90 7.29
CA SER A 237 -23.38 -4.73 7.13
C SER A 237 -23.73 -5.01 5.66
N ILE A 238 -23.33 -4.12 4.75
CA ILE A 238 -23.56 -4.25 3.30
C ILE A 238 -23.04 -5.57 2.73
N PHE A 239 -21.95 -6.15 3.28
CA PHE A 239 -21.46 -7.45 2.83
C PHE A 239 -22.51 -8.56 3.05
N SER A 240 -23.12 -8.62 4.24
CA SER A 240 -24.18 -9.59 4.54
C SER A 240 -25.50 -9.30 3.83
N GLU A 241 -25.82 -8.02 3.62
CA GLU A 241 -27.01 -7.59 2.89
C GLU A 241 -26.96 -8.01 1.41
N VAL A 242 -25.79 -7.84 0.77
CA VAL A 242 -25.62 -8.20 -0.63
C VAL A 242 -25.72 -9.71 -0.83
N LEU A 243 -25.17 -10.52 0.08
CA LEU A 243 -25.29 -11.98 0.03
C LEU A 243 -26.73 -12.48 0.16
N SER A 244 -27.62 -11.75 0.84
CA SER A 244 -29.04 -12.13 0.95
C SER A 244 -29.87 -11.69 -0.27
N ARG A 245 -29.40 -10.70 -1.03
CA ARG A 245 -30.10 -10.12 -2.20
C ARG A 245 -29.63 -10.70 -3.53
N LEU A 246 -28.33 -10.96 -3.69
CA LEU A 246 -27.76 -11.51 -4.92
C LEU A 246 -27.89 -13.04 -4.95
N PRO A 247 -28.44 -13.62 -6.03
CA PRO A 247 -28.42 -15.06 -6.23
C PRO A 247 -26.99 -15.62 -6.29
N SER A 248 -26.81 -16.86 -5.81
CA SER A 248 -25.48 -17.49 -5.70
C SER A 248 -24.74 -17.62 -7.03
N ASN A 249 -25.46 -17.70 -8.16
CA ASN A 249 -24.83 -17.72 -9.49
C ASN A 249 -24.15 -16.40 -9.86
N TYR A 250 -24.37 -15.28 -9.16
CA TYR A 250 -23.61 -14.05 -9.36
C TYR A 250 -22.28 -14.03 -8.62
N ILE A 251 -22.03 -14.98 -7.71
CA ILE A 251 -20.86 -14.98 -6.83
C ILE A 251 -19.87 -16.05 -7.32
N ARG A 252 -18.71 -15.61 -7.80
CA ARG A 252 -17.60 -16.50 -8.15
C ARG A 252 -16.71 -16.79 -6.95
N HIS A 253 -16.47 -15.79 -6.11
CA HIS A 253 -15.69 -15.92 -4.88
C HIS A 253 -16.09 -14.84 -3.88
N TRP A 254 -16.06 -15.18 -2.58
CA TRP A 254 -16.40 -14.25 -1.50
C TRP A 254 -15.55 -14.54 -0.25
N GLY A 255 -14.55 -13.71 0.00
CA GLY A 255 -13.73 -13.77 1.22
C GLY A 255 -12.23 -13.80 0.98
N PHE A 256 -11.50 -14.03 2.07
CA PHE A 256 -10.04 -14.07 2.09
C PHE A 256 -9.48 -15.34 1.43
N ILE A 257 -8.25 -15.24 0.91
CA ILE A 257 -7.50 -16.36 0.35
C ILE A 257 -6.10 -16.33 0.95
N GLU A 258 -5.73 -17.44 1.60
CA GLU A 258 -4.40 -17.59 2.20
C GLU A 258 -3.30 -17.86 1.16
N SER A 259 -3.62 -18.65 0.14
CA SER A 259 -2.67 -19.04 -0.91
C SER A 259 -2.50 -17.92 -1.93
N LYS A 260 -1.29 -17.34 -1.99
CA LYS A 260 -0.94 -16.34 -3.01
C LYS A 260 -1.20 -16.83 -4.43
N SER A 261 -0.92 -18.11 -4.70
CA SER A 261 -1.16 -18.69 -6.02
C SER A 261 -2.65 -18.78 -6.37
N ASP A 262 -3.52 -19.10 -5.41
CA ASP A 262 -4.97 -19.17 -5.67
C ASP A 262 -5.60 -17.77 -5.77
N TYR A 263 -5.08 -16.81 -5.02
CA TYR A 263 -5.40 -15.40 -5.19
C TYR A 263 -5.06 -14.93 -6.62
N GLU A 264 -3.85 -15.22 -7.10
CA GLU A 264 -3.43 -14.88 -8.47
C GLU A 264 -4.27 -15.60 -9.55
N LYS A 265 -4.71 -16.84 -9.32
CA LYS A 265 -5.65 -17.54 -10.24
C LYS A 265 -6.97 -16.81 -10.34
N LEU A 266 -7.55 -16.43 -9.20
CA LEU A 266 -8.83 -15.71 -9.18
C LEU A 266 -8.73 -14.33 -9.83
N LEU A 267 -7.65 -13.59 -9.60
CA LEU A 267 -7.43 -12.33 -10.30
C LEU A 267 -7.40 -12.50 -11.82
N ARG A 268 -6.84 -13.60 -12.34
CA ARG A 268 -6.81 -13.88 -13.79
C ARG A 268 -8.18 -14.13 -14.37
N GLU A 269 -9.14 -14.60 -13.58
CA GLU A 269 -10.53 -14.77 -14.03
C GLU A 269 -11.26 -13.44 -14.20
N GLY A 270 -10.84 -12.40 -13.46
CA GLY A 270 -11.44 -11.07 -13.49
C GLY A 270 -11.28 -10.33 -14.82
N ASP A 271 -12.35 -9.73 -15.34
CA ASP A 271 -12.28 -8.83 -16.50
C ASP A 271 -11.98 -7.39 -16.06
N VAL A 272 -12.60 -6.97 -14.96
CA VAL A 272 -12.52 -5.61 -14.42
C VAL A 272 -12.14 -5.68 -12.94
N VAL A 273 -11.26 -4.80 -12.51
CA VAL A 273 -10.97 -4.59 -11.09
C VAL A 273 -11.46 -3.21 -10.67
N VAL A 274 -12.22 -3.15 -9.57
CA VAL A 274 -12.84 -1.91 -9.08
C VAL A 274 -12.25 -1.52 -7.74
N SER A 275 -11.93 -0.24 -7.59
CA SER A 275 -11.71 0.39 -6.30
C SER A 275 -12.75 1.47 -6.08
N THR A 276 -13.32 1.50 -4.88
CA THR A 276 -14.18 2.58 -4.41
C THR A 276 -13.55 3.40 -3.30
N ALA A 277 -12.29 3.11 -2.98
CA ALA A 277 -11.64 3.59 -1.77
C ALA A 277 -11.76 5.10 -1.54
N LEU A 278 -12.06 5.46 -0.30
CA LEU A 278 -12.01 6.81 0.26
C LEU A 278 -10.59 7.12 0.75
N HIS A 279 -9.80 6.08 1.02
CA HIS A 279 -8.41 6.21 1.42
C HIS A 279 -7.51 5.12 0.81
N GLU A 280 -6.41 5.55 0.19
CA GLU A 280 -5.40 4.69 -0.42
C GLU A 280 -4.11 5.47 -0.68
N PHE A 281 -2.97 4.89 -0.31
CA PHE A 281 -1.64 5.49 -0.55
C PHE A 281 -0.92 4.88 -1.74
N PHE A 282 -1.32 3.68 -2.19
CA PHE A 282 -0.76 3.06 -3.39
C PHE A 282 -1.71 2.09 -4.09
N GLY A 283 -2.35 1.16 -3.38
CA GLY A 283 -3.28 0.21 -4.00
C GLY A 283 -2.60 -0.96 -4.71
N VAL A 284 -1.68 -1.65 -4.00
CA VAL A 284 -0.96 -2.85 -4.48
C VAL A 284 -1.91 -3.88 -5.12
N ALA A 285 -3.03 -4.19 -4.46
CA ALA A 285 -4.00 -5.18 -4.95
C ALA A 285 -4.63 -4.81 -6.30
N MET A 286 -4.84 -3.51 -6.55
CA MET A 286 -5.35 -3.02 -7.83
C MET A 286 -4.32 -3.22 -8.94
N LEU A 287 -3.03 -2.97 -8.65
CA LEU A 287 -1.95 -3.20 -9.61
C LEU A 287 -1.70 -4.69 -9.87
N GLU A 288 -1.81 -5.54 -8.85
CA GLU A 288 -1.76 -7.00 -9.01
C GLU A 288 -2.86 -7.51 -9.94
N ALA A 289 -4.09 -7.01 -9.78
CA ALA A 289 -5.20 -7.34 -10.66
C ALA A 289 -4.98 -6.84 -12.09
N CYS A 290 -4.43 -5.63 -12.27
CA CYS A 290 -4.05 -5.12 -13.59
C CYS A 290 -3.00 -6.00 -14.26
N ARG A 291 -1.98 -6.43 -13.51
CA ARG A 291 -0.95 -7.37 -13.97
C ARG A 291 -1.53 -8.74 -14.33
N ALA A 292 -2.61 -9.15 -13.67
CA ALA A 292 -3.38 -10.36 -14.01
C ALA A 292 -4.29 -10.18 -15.25
N GLY A 293 -4.36 -8.97 -15.82
CA GLY A 293 -5.09 -8.66 -17.05
C GLY A 293 -6.43 -7.95 -16.86
N CYS A 294 -6.81 -7.59 -15.63
CA CYS A 294 -8.03 -6.83 -15.36
C CYS A 294 -7.92 -5.38 -15.86
N ILE A 295 -9.01 -4.83 -16.37
CA ILE A 295 -9.13 -3.40 -16.65
C ILE A 295 -9.49 -2.66 -15.34
N PRO A 296 -8.71 -1.67 -14.90
CA PRO A 296 -9.00 -0.95 -13.66
C PRO A 296 -10.13 0.08 -13.83
N ILE A 297 -10.96 0.17 -12.80
CA ILE A 297 -11.86 1.30 -12.54
C ILE A 297 -11.56 1.82 -11.12
N VAL A 298 -10.94 2.99 -11.05
CA VAL A 298 -10.46 3.60 -9.80
C VAL A 298 -11.04 5.01 -9.62
N PRO A 299 -11.16 5.55 -8.40
CA PRO A 299 -11.68 6.90 -8.22
C PRO A 299 -10.63 7.93 -8.68
N ASP A 300 -11.09 9.06 -9.23
CA ASP A 300 -10.26 10.19 -9.67
C ASP A 300 -9.77 11.04 -8.49
N ARG A 301 -9.03 10.40 -7.58
CA ARG A 301 -8.47 10.96 -6.33
C ARG A 301 -7.38 10.04 -5.80
N LEU A 302 -6.75 10.44 -4.68
CA LEU A 302 -5.74 9.62 -3.97
C LEU A 302 -4.50 9.35 -4.85
N ALA A 303 -3.73 8.31 -4.54
CA ALA A 303 -2.64 7.84 -5.39
C ALA A 303 -3.12 7.32 -6.76
N TYR A 304 -4.42 7.12 -6.98
CA TYR A 304 -4.90 6.59 -8.25
C TYR A 304 -4.72 7.55 -9.42
N THR A 305 -4.64 8.87 -9.18
CA THR A 305 -4.41 9.85 -10.25
C THR A 305 -3.00 9.78 -10.83
N GLU A 306 -2.00 9.43 -10.01
CA GLU A 306 -0.63 9.22 -10.47
C GLU A 306 -0.40 7.80 -11.02
N LEU A 307 -1.02 6.79 -10.42
CA LEU A 307 -0.78 5.38 -10.81
C LEU A 307 -1.56 4.97 -12.07
N TYR A 308 -2.71 5.62 -12.32
CA TYR A 308 -3.58 5.35 -13.46
C TYR A 308 -3.78 6.64 -14.29
N PRO A 309 -2.73 7.08 -15.01
CA PRO A 309 -2.76 8.35 -15.73
C PRO A 309 -3.83 8.38 -16.83
N ASN A 310 -4.16 7.22 -17.42
CA ASN A 310 -5.26 7.11 -18.37
C ASN A 310 -6.61 7.40 -17.68
N GLU A 311 -7.21 8.55 -18.00
CA GLU A 311 -8.50 8.98 -17.46
C GLU A 311 -9.64 7.99 -17.71
N GLN A 312 -9.52 7.12 -18.73
CA GLN A 312 -10.53 6.08 -18.97
C GLN A 312 -10.62 5.06 -17.83
N HIS A 313 -9.55 4.88 -17.05
CA HIS A 313 -9.55 4.03 -15.86
C HIS A 313 -10.16 4.72 -14.63
N ARG A 314 -10.42 6.04 -14.70
CA ARG A 314 -10.84 6.84 -13.56
C ARG A 314 -12.34 7.17 -13.60
N TYR A 315 -12.95 7.33 -12.42
CA TYR A 315 -14.31 7.85 -12.27
C TYR A 315 -14.41 8.89 -11.14
N ARG A 316 -15.30 9.88 -11.31
CA ARG A 316 -15.53 11.00 -10.38
C ARG A 316 -16.80 10.84 -9.54
N THR A 317 -17.80 10.15 -10.09
CA THR A 317 -19.12 10.02 -9.46
C THR A 317 -19.60 8.56 -9.48
N LYS A 318 -20.47 8.20 -8.53
CA LYS A 318 -21.13 6.88 -8.52
C LYS A 318 -21.83 6.59 -9.85
N THR A 319 -22.48 7.59 -10.46
CA THR A 319 -23.12 7.45 -11.78
C THR A 319 -22.13 7.11 -12.88
N GLN A 320 -20.93 7.68 -12.86
CA GLN A 320 -19.89 7.34 -13.85
C GLN A 320 -19.35 5.92 -13.65
N LEU A 321 -19.15 5.49 -12.39
CA LEU A 321 -18.79 4.10 -12.06
C LEU A 321 -19.87 3.13 -12.57
N PHE A 322 -21.14 3.42 -12.26
CA PHE A 322 -22.30 2.64 -12.70
C PHE A 322 -22.35 2.53 -14.23
N ASN A 323 -22.26 3.65 -14.95
CA ASN A 323 -22.34 3.66 -16.42
C ASN A 323 -21.21 2.84 -17.06
N LYS A 324 -19.98 2.92 -16.54
CA LYS A 324 -18.85 2.10 -17.02
C LYS A 324 -19.12 0.61 -16.83
N LEU A 325 -19.52 0.20 -15.62
CA LEU A 325 -19.80 -1.21 -15.33
C LEU A 325 -21.00 -1.72 -16.14
N LYS A 326 -22.05 -0.91 -16.29
CA LYS A 326 -23.21 -1.22 -17.14
C LYS A 326 -22.80 -1.50 -18.58
N GLU A 327 -21.99 -0.62 -19.18
CA GLU A 327 -21.47 -0.80 -20.54
C GLU A 327 -20.68 -2.11 -20.66
N TYR A 328 -19.81 -2.39 -19.68
CA TYR A 328 -18.96 -3.60 -19.68
C TYR A 328 -19.76 -4.89 -19.48
N CYS A 329 -20.81 -4.88 -18.65
CA CYS A 329 -21.71 -6.01 -18.51
C CYS A 329 -22.50 -6.29 -19.79
N GLN A 330 -22.89 -5.25 -20.53
CA GLN A 330 -23.63 -5.39 -21.79
C GLN A 330 -22.75 -5.87 -22.95
N LYS A 331 -21.45 -5.54 -22.93
CA LYS A 331 -20.50 -5.85 -24.01
C LYS A 331 -19.14 -6.30 -23.46
N PRO A 332 -19.07 -7.44 -22.73
CA PRO A 332 -17.83 -7.89 -22.10
C PRO A 332 -16.75 -8.22 -23.14
N ASP A 333 -17.12 -8.75 -24.30
CA ASP A 333 -16.14 -9.08 -25.35
C ASP A 333 -15.49 -7.83 -25.96
N ASN A 334 -16.23 -6.70 -26.04
CA ASN A 334 -15.64 -5.43 -26.44
C ASN A 334 -14.57 -4.97 -25.46
N LEU A 335 -14.76 -5.21 -24.15
CA LEU A 335 -13.74 -4.90 -23.14
C LEU A 335 -12.54 -5.84 -23.25
N ARG A 336 -12.79 -7.16 -23.38
CA ARG A 336 -11.74 -8.20 -23.51
C ARG A 336 -10.84 -7.99 -24.73
N ASN A 337 -11.42 -7.46 -25.81
CA ASN A 337 -10.71 -7.14 -27.05
C ASN A 337 -10.00 -5.77 -27.03
N LYS A 338 -10.13 -4.95 -25.96
CA LYS A 338 -9.36 -3.70 -25.87
C LYS A 338 -7.88 -4.01 -25.69
N ILE A 339 -7.07 -3.35 -26.53
CA ILE A 339 -5.60 -3.42 -26.46
C ILE A 339 -5.06 -2.63 -25.26
N THR A 340 -5.77 -1.58 -24.83
CA THR A 340 -5.34 -0.66 -23.78
C THR A 340 -5.54 -1.24 -22.38
N LYS A 341 -4.61 -2.09 -21.95
CA LYS A 341 -4.49 -2.51 -20.54
C LYS A 341 -3.66 -1.48 -19.76
N GLN A 342 -3.82 -1.44 -18.44
CA GLN A 342 -2.95 -0.64 -17.58
C GLN A 342 -1.54 -1.24 -17.61
N ASP A 343 -0.56 -0.41 -17.97
CA ASP A 343 0.85 -0.80 -17.87
C ASP A 343 1.29 -0.82 -16.40
N THR A 344 1.81 -1.96 -15.97
CA THR A 344 2.36 -2.19 -14.63
C THR A 344 3.88 -2.29 -14.61
N PHE A 345 4.54 -2.20 -15.78
CA PHE A 345 5.98 -2.40 -15.94
C PHE A 345 6.80 -1.53 -14.98
N GLN A 346 6.41 -0.27 -14.77
CA GLN A 346 7.09 0.65 -13.86
C GLN A 346 7.18 0.17 -12.39
N PHE A 347 6.33 -0.76 -11.99
CA PHE A 347 6.28 -1.29 -10.63
C PHE A 347 6.90 -2.69 -10.51
N GLU A 348 7.19 -3.36 -11.63
CA GLU A 348 7.58 -4.77 -11.62
C GLU A 348 9.07 -4.96 -11.34
N TRP A 349 9.39 -5.53 -10.18
CA TRP A 349 10.78 -5.70 -9.73
C TRP A 349 11.63 -6.47 -10.75
N ASP A 350 11.15 -7.61 -11.26
CA ASP A 350 11.96 -8.46 -12.14
C ASP A 350 12.13 -7.89 -13.55
N ASN A 351 11.13 -7.13 -14.01
CA ASN A 351 11.08 -6.67 -15.40
C ASN A 351 11.65 -5.25 -15.57
N ASN A 352 11.64 -4.43 -14.51
CA ASN A 352 12.09 -3.05 -14.59
C ASN A 352 13.41 -2.82 -13.84
N GLU A 353 14.47 -2.54 -14.58
CA GLU A 353 15.80 -2.32 -14.00
C GLU A 353 15.90 -1.03 -13.18
N LEU A 354 15.12 -0.01 -13.54
CA LEU A 354 15.16 1.30 -12.87
C LEU A 354 14.69 1.19 -11.42
N ILE A 355 13.55 0.53 -11.17
CA ILE A 355 13.05 0.35 -9.80
C ILE A 355 14.03 -0.50 -8.98
N ARG A 356 14.59 -1.57 -9.56
CA ARG A 356 15.63 -2.37 -8.87
C ARG A 356 16.84 -1.52 -8.49
N HIS A 357 17.36 -0.76 -9.46
CA HIS A 357 18.54 0.06 -9.26
C HIS A 357 18.32 1.08 -8.15
N GLN A 358 17.17 1.78 -8.17
CA GLN A 358 16.78 2.74 -7.15
C GLN A 358 16.87 2.14 -5.73
N TYR A 359 16.28 0.96 -5.52
CA TYR A 359 16.31 0.31 -4.20
C TYR A 359 17.70 -0.22 -3.82
N LEU A 360 18.45 -0.79 -4.77
CA LEU A 360 19.77 -1.35 -4.49
C LEU A 360 20.81 -0.26 -4.19
N GLU A 361 20.71 0.90 -4.84
CA GLU A 361 21.61 2.04 -4.65
C GLU A 361 21.55 2.59 -3.21
N LEU A 362 20.41 2.45 -2.52
CA LEU A 362 20.25 2.86 -1.12
C LEU A 362 21.30 2.23 -0.18
N PHE A 363 21.78 1.03 -0.53
CA PHE A 363 22.69 0.21 0.28
C PHE A 363 24.11 0.12 -0.30
N GLN A 364 24.45 1.04 -1.20
CA GLN A 364 25.80 1.19 -1.73
C GLN A 364 26.55 2.25 -0.92
N HIS A 365 27.85 2.04 -0.75
CA HIS A 365 28.69 3.06 -0.15
C HIS A 365 28.75 4.25 -1.11
N GLU A 366 28.41 5.43 -0.63
CA GLU A 366 28.88 6.65 -1.26
C GLU A 366 30.40 6.58 -1.18
N SER A 367 31.05 6.18 -2.28
CA SER A 367 32.46 6.50 -2.46
C SER A 367 32.52 8.01 -2.34
N LEU A 368 33.02 8.49 -1.20
CA LEU A 368 33.40 9.88 -1.00
C LEU A 368 34.11 10.31 -2.28
N ASN A 369 33.51 11.24 -3.02
CA ASN A 369 34.22 12.04 -4.00
C ASN A 369 35.20 12.92 -3.20
N SER A 370 36.24 12.31 -2.65
CA SER A 370 37.48 12.97 -2.30
C SER A 370 38.23 13.18 -3.61
N ASN A 371 37.77 14.14 -4.39
CA ASN A 371 38.57 14.75 -5.45
C ASN A 371 38.07 16.18 -5.70
N VAL A 372 39.02 17.10 -5.46
CA VAL A 372 39.05 18.52 -5.84
C VAL A 372 38.27 19.46 -4.88
N ALA A 373 38.87 20.43 -4.18
CA ALA A 373 40.10 21.19 -4.43
C ALA A 373 40.89 21.49 -3.14
N THR A 374 42.19 21.27 -3.21
CA THR A 374 43.23 22.08 -2.55
C THR A 374 43.32 23.47 -3.16
#